data_AF-A0A6N1XD19-F1
#
_entry.id   AF-A0A6N1XD19-F1
#
_cell.length_a   1.000
_cell.length_b   1.000
_cell.length_c   1.000
_cell.angle_alpha   90.00
_cell.angle_beta   90.00
_cell.angle_gamma   90.00
#
_symmetry.space_group_name_H-M   'P 1'
#
loop_
_entity.id
_entity.type
_entity.pdbx_description
1 polymer ?
#
loop_
_entity_poly.entity_id
_entity_poly.type
_entity_poly.pdbx_seq_one_letter_code
_entity_poly.pdbx_strand_id
1 'polypeptide(L)'
;MIALVGTWMDVPDGEMVDYDGQPVPRGKFLSWAQVREMQDSGLIEVASHSYDLHHGILANPQGNTQPATTTRLYANGRYEDDAAYLARLRHSLRDSISQHTGKAPRIIVWPYGRSNLAAQEVAARLGMPIGLTLVDGFNDATTPTAVWKRQLIENSPTLQAFAEMLRVTWAPNPGRSVQVDPAPGPRRGRTVADPRPPADTEPQHCLRQARHRARWARNDPVPDQTAAGRRRQAEPHRLADRAPGRRAGVHRPACHLAG
;
A
#
# COMPACT_ATOMS: atom_id res chain seq x y z
N MET A 1 5.54 -16.16 2.51
CA MET A 1 4.98 -16.40 1.16
C MET A 1 5.79 -15.61 0.15
N ILE A 2 5.74 -16.02 -1.12
CA ILE A 2 6.21 -15.25 -2.27
C ILE A 2 5.08 -15.14 -3.29
N ALA A 3 5.12 -14.12 -4.14
CA ALA A 3 4.15 -13.94 -5.22
C ALA A 3 4.88 -13.71 -6.54
N LEU A 4 4.54 -14.51 -7.56
CA LEU A 4 5.30 -14.58 -8.81
C LEU A 4 4.52 -13.97 -9.96
N VAL A 5 5.17 -13.15 -10.79
CA VAL A 5 4.64 -12.71 -12.07
C VAL A 5 5.02 -13.74 -13.13
N GLY A 6 4.04 -14.30 -13.83
CA GLY A 6 4.27 -15.40 -14.77
C GLY A 6 5.23 -15.06 -15.90
N THR A 7 5.00 -13.96 -16.61
CA THR A 7 5.84 -13.54 -17.74
C THR A 7 7.29 -13.27 -17.35
N TRP A 8 7.54 -12.78 -16.13
CA TRP A 8 8.91 -12.59 -15.64
C TRP A 8 9.64 -13.92 -15.40
N MET A 9 8.90 -14.96 -15.01
CA MET A 9 9.46 -16.29 -14.76
C MET A 9 9.75 -17.05 -16.06
N ASP A 10 9.00 -16.76 -17.13
CA ASP A 10 9.12 -17.39 -18.45
C ASP A 10 10.34 -16.89 -19.26
N VAL A 11 10.90 -15.72 -18.90
CA VAL A 11 12.09 -15.18 -19.54
C VAL A 11 13.29 -16.13 -19.31
N PRO A 12 14.00 -16.57 -20.38
CA PRO A 12 15.16 -17.44 -20.26
C PRO A 12 16.33 -16.84 -19.48
N ASP A 13 17.16 -17.71 -18.90
CA ASP A 13 18.38 -17.30 -18.22
C ASP A 13 19.33 -16.57 -19.18
N GLY A 14 19.90 -15.46 -18.71
CA GLY A 14 20.78 -14.59 -19.52
C GLY A 14 20.05 -13.48 -20.29
N GLU A 15 18.71 -13.51 -20.34
CA GLU A 15 17.91 -12.45 -20.98
C GLU A 15 17.47 -11.36 -20.00
N MET A 16 16.72 -10.38 -20.53
CA MET A 16 16.20 -9.23 -19.78
C MET A 16 14.69 -9.36 -19.62
N VAL A 17 14.21 -9.22 -18.40
CA VAL A 17 12.79 -9.11 -18.06
C VAL A 17 12.32 -7.68 -18.31
N ASP A 18 11.19 -7.53 -19.01
CA ASP A 18 10.48 -6.26 -19.06
C ASP A 18 9.75 -6.02 -17.73
N TYR A 19 10.34 -5.17 -16.89
CA TYR A 19 9.80 -4.78 -15.60
C TYR A 19 9.08 -3.43 -15.74
N ASP A 20 7.86 -3.46 -16.28
CA ASP A 20 7.01 -2.28 -16.50
C ASP A 20 7.69 -1.19 -17.35
N GLY A 21 8.28 -1.61 -18.47
CA GLY A 21 9.02 -0.77 -19.40
C GLY A 21 10.51 -0.63 -19.08
N GLN A 22 11.00 -1.26 -18.01
CA GLN A 22 12.41 -1.23 -17.61
C GLN A 22 13.08 -2.60 -17.78
N PRO A 23 14.14 -2.73 -18.60
CA PRO A 23 14.83 -4.00 -18.77
C PRO A 23 15.66 -4.33 -17.51
N VAL A 24 15.36 -5.47 -16.88
CA VAL A 24 16.06 -5.96 -15.68
C VAL A 24 16.66 -7.35 -15.97
N PRO A 25 17.92 -7.63 -15.61
CA PRO A 25 18.51 -8.95 -15.84
C PRO A 25 17.71 -10.09 -15.20
N ARG A 26 17.48 -11.18 -15.95
CA ARG A 26 16.71 -12.36 -15.46
C ARG A 26 17.20 -12.91 -14.13
N GLY A 27 18.50 -12.85 -13.87
CA GLY A 27 19.12 -13.30 -12.61
C GLY A 27 18.74 -12.50 -11.36
N LYS A 28 17.98 -11.41 -11.49
CA LYS A 28 17.41 -10.66 -10.36
C LYS A 28 16.10 -11.28 -9.84
N PHE A 29 15.51 -12.21 -10.58
CA PHE A 29 14.27 -12.90 -10.23
C PHE A 29 14.57 -14.35 -9.84
N LEU A 30 13.67 -14.97 -9.08
CA LEU A 30 13.81 -16.37 -8.70
C LEU A 30 13.80 -17.29 -9.94
N SER A 31 14.54 -18.40 -9.87
CA SER A 31 14.40 -19.52 -10.81
C SER A 31 13.33 -20.48 -10.32
N TRP A 32 12.76 -21.30 -11.21
CA TRP A 32 11.81 -22.33 -10.80
C TRP A 32 12.43 -23.38 -9.86
N ALA A 33 13.74 -23.61 -9.94
CA ALA A 33 14.44 -24.48 -9.00
C ALA A 33 14.43 -23.90 -7.58
N GLN A 34 14.72 -22.60 -7.43
CA GLN A 34 14.64 -21.89 -6.15
C GLN A 34 13.20 -21.86 -5.61
N VAL A 35 12.20 -21.63 -6.47
CA VAL A 35 10.79 -21.67 -6.07
C VAL A 35 10.39 -23.03 -5.51
N ARG A 36 10.81 -24.13 -6.15
CA ARG A 36 10.57 -25.49 -5.65
C ARG A 36 11.26 -25.73 -4.31
N GLU A 37 12.53 -25.40 -4.19
CA GLU A 37 13.28 -25.51 -2.93
C GLU A 37 12.58 -24.76 -1.78
N MET A 38 12.15 -23.51 -2.03
CA MET A 38 11.39 -22.72 -1.06
C MET A 38 10.06 -23.37 -0.70
N GLN A 39 9.34 -23.94 -1.68
CA GLN A 39 8.06 -24.61 -1.43
C GLN A 39 8.22 -25.94 -0.66
N ASP A 40 9.26 -26.72 -0.98
CA ASP A 40 9.56 -28.02 -0.37
C ASP A 40 9.92 -27.90 1.11
N SER A 41 10.37 -26.72 1.55
CA SER A 41 10.55 -26.41 2.98
C SER A 41 9.26 -26.54 3.80
N GLY A 42 8.08 -26.46 3.17
CA GLY A 42 6.78 -26.40 3.83
C GLY A 42 6.47 -25.06 4.52
N LEU A 43 7.38 -24.08 4.47
CA LEU A 43 7.24 -22.78 5.14
C LEU A 43 6.73 -21.67 4.20
N ILE A 44 6.89 -21.84 2.89
CA ILE A 44 6.60 -20.80 1.90
C ILE A 44 5.39 -21.19 1.03
N GLU A 45 4.30 -20.44 1.19
CA GLU A 45 3.21 -20.41 0.21
C GLU A 45 3.67 -19.66 -1.06
N VAL A 46 3.38 -20.23 -2.23
CA VAL A 46 3.63 -19.61 -3.55
C VAL A 46 2.30 -19.09 -4.09
N ALA A 47 2.19 -17.77 -4.22
CA ALA A 47 1.01 -17.07 -4.70
C ALA A 47 1.21 -16.57 -6.15
N SER A 48 0.10 -16.28 -6.83
CA SER A 48 0.12 -15.57 -8.10
C SER A 48 0.29 -14.08 -7.87
N HIS A 49 1.11 -13.41 -8.69
CA HIS A 49 1.13 -11.97 -8.85
C HIS A 49 0.61 -11.57 -10.24
N SER A 50 -0.36 -12.34 -10.74
CA SER A 50 -0.80 -12.44 -12.15
C SER A 50 0.23 -13.12 -13.06
N TYR A 51 -0.24 -13.65 -14.19
CA TYR A 51 0.64 -14.05 -15.26
C TYR A 51 1.19 -12.81 -16.00
N ASP A 52 0.31 -11.87 -16.36
CA ASP A 52 0.66 -10.71 -17.22
C ASP A 52 -0.25 -9.50 -16.96
N LEU A 53 -0.21 -8.97 -15.72
CA LEU A 53 -0.89 -7.72 -15.35
C LEU A 53 0.01 -6.75 -14.57
N HIS A 54 1.27 -7.09 -14.32
CA HIS A 54 2.21 -6.23 -13.60
C HIS A 54 2.89 -5.20 -14.52
N HIS A 55 2.06 -4.42 -15.21
CA HIS A 55 2.49 -3.31 -16.04
C HIS A 55 1.36 -2.27 -16.20
N GLY A 56 1.73 -1.07 -16.63
CA GLY A 56 0.79 -0.07 -17.10
C GLY A 56 0.22 -0.42 -18.48
N ILE A 57 -1.03 0.00 -18.74
CA ILE A 57 -1.62 0.02 -20.09
C ILE A 57 -2.18 1.41 -20.40
N LEU A 58 -2.26 1.74 -21.68
CA LEU A 58 -2.88 2.98 -22.14
C LEU A 58 -4.36 3.00 -21.73
N ALA A 59 -4.72 3.95 -20.88
CA ALA A 59 -6.03 4.03 -20.24
C ALA A 59 -6.97 4.97 -20.97
N ASN A 60 -6.47 5.89 -21.80
CA ASN A 60 -7.29 6.91 -22.47
C ASN A 60 -6.56 7.53 -23.68
N PRO A 61 -7.26 8.32 -24.53
CA PRO A 61 -6.66 9.00 -25.68
C PRO A 61 -5.57 10.03 -25.34
N GLN A 62 -5.52 10.52 -24.10
CA GLN A 62 -4.57 11.55 -23.67
C GLN A 62 -3.18 11.00 -23.35
N GLY A 63 -2.99 9.68 -23.39
CA GLY A 63 -1.69 9.06 -23.11
C GLY A 63 -1.50 8.60 -21.67
N ASN A 64 -2.53 8.66 -20.82
CA ASN A 64 -2.38 8.24 -19.43
C ASN A 64 -2.24 6.72 -19.35
N THR A 65 -1.28 6.24 -18.56
CA THR A 65 -1.13 4.82 -18.22
C THR A 65 -1.77 4.53 -16.86
N GLN A 66 -2.38 3.35 -16.73
CA GLN A 66 -2.98 2.87 -15.48
C GLN A 66 -2.74 1.35 -15.34
N PRO A 67 -2.86 0.77 -14.13
CA PRO A 67 -2.64 -0.66 -13.92
C PRO A 67 -3.51 -1.53 -14.84
N ALA A 68 -2.88 -2.51 -15.51
CA ALA A 68 -3.55 -3.42 -16.44
C ALA A 68 -4.73 -4.18 -15.82
N THR A 69 -4.62 -4.51 -14.52
CA THR A 69 -5.65 -5.23 -13.76
C THR A 69 -6.99 -4.51 -13.75
N THR A 70 -7.01 -3.19 -13.56
CA THR A 70 -8.25 -2.43 -13.25
C THR A 70 -8.76 -1.57 -14.39
N THR A 71 -8.06 -1.58 -15.52
CA THR A 71 -8.22 -0.62 -16.60
C THR A 71 -8.66 -1.33 -17.88
N ARG A 72 -9.58 -0.73 -18.63
CA ARG A 72 -9.89 -1.14 -20.02
C ARG A 72 -8.84 -0.51 -20.94
N LEU A 73 -8.23 -1.31 -21.81
CA LEU A 73 -7.23 -0.82 -22.75
C LEU A 73 -7.85 0.19 -23.72
N TYR A 74 -7.20 1.33 -23.94
CA TYR A 74 -7.51 2.21 -25.07
C TYR A 74 -6.53 1.93 -26.21
N ALA A 75 -7.04 1.47 -27.35
CA ALA A 75 -6.24 1.16 -28.53
C ALA A 75 -7.04 1.41 -29.81
N ASN A 76 -6.38 1.84 -30.88
CA ASN A 76 -7.00 2.05 -32.19
C ASN A 76 -8.23 2.98 -32.15
N GLY A 77 -8.16 4.04 -31.35
CA GLY A 77 -9.25 5.03 -31.25
C GLY A 77 -10.45 4.57 -30.41
N ARG A 78 -10.39 3.42 -29.73
CA ARG A 78 -11.51 2.84 -28.99
C ARG A 78 -11.06 2.21 -27.67
N TYR A 79 -12.01 2.12 -26.74
CA TYR A 79 -11.83 1.34 -25.53
C TYR A 79 -12.09 -0.14 -25.79
N GLU A 80 -11.35 -0.99 -25.10
CA GLU A 80 -11.63 -2.40 -24.89
C GLU A 80 -13.04 -2.56 -24.32
N ASP A 81 -13.85 -3.41 -24.94
CA ASP A 81 -15.17 -3.74 -24.43
C ASP A 81 -15.09 -4.72 -23.25
N ASP A 82 -16.23 -4.93 -22.59
CA ASP A 82 -16.30 -5.75 -21.38
C ASP A 82 -15.95 -7.22 -21.63
N ALA A 83 -16.31 -7.75 -22.81
CA ALA A 83 -16.03 -9.14 -23.15
C ALA A 83 -14.53 -9.35 -23.36
N ALA A 84 -13.89 -8.45 -24.09
CA ALA A 84 -12.45 -8.42 -24.31
C ALA A 84 -11.69 -8.22 -22.98
N TYR A 85 -12.12 -7.29 -22.14
CA TYR A 85 -11.53 -7.06 -20.82
C TYR A 85 -11.58 -8.32 -19.93
N LEU A 86 -12.74 -8.97 -19.84
CA LEU A 86 -12.88 -10.22 -19.08
C LEU A 86 -12.06 -11.37 -19.70
N ALA A 87 -11.94 -11.44 -21.03
CA ALA A 87 -11.08 -12.42 -21.68
C ALA A 87 -9.60 -12.20 -21.35
N ARG A 88 -9.13 -10.94 -21.40
CA ARG A 88 -7.78 -10.57 -21.00
C ARG A 88 -7.52 -10.89 -19.54
N LEU A 89 -8.43 -10.57 -18.63
CA LEU A 89 -8.30 -10.95 -17.22
C LEU A 89 -8.19 -12.47 -17.04
N ARG A 90 -9.05 -13.27 -17.70
CA ARG A 90 -8.97 -14.74 -17.59
C ARG A 90 -7.63 -15.28 -18.10
N HIS A 91 -7.14 -14.74 -19.22
CA HIS A 91 -5.84 -15.10 -19.75
C HIS A 91 -4.72 -14.70 -18.78
N SER A 92 -4.65 -13.44 -18.36
CA SER A 92 -3.56 -12.92 -17.54
C SER A 92 -3.63 -13.33 -16.06
N LEU A 93 -4.71 -13.99 -15.62
CA LEU A 93 -4.85 -14.58 -14.28
C LEU A 93 -4.78 -16.11 -14.28
N ARG A 94 -4.57 -16.74 -15.44
CA ARG A 94 -4.47 -18.20 -15.54
C ARG A 94 -3.36 -18.76 -14.65
N ASP A 95 -3.51 -20.01 -14.25
CA ASP A 95 -2.48 -20.72 -13.53
C ASP A 95 -1.28 -21.04 -14.44
N SER A 96 -0.11 -20.51 -14.09
CA SER A 96 1.18 -20.85 -14.68
C SER A 96 2.15 -21.46 -13.67
N ILE A 97 1.73 -21.62 -12.41
CA ILE A 97 2.59 -22.01 -11.28
C ILE A 97 2.48 -23.51 -11.00
N SER A 98 1.29 -24.10 -11.14
CA SER A 98 1.07 -25.52 -10.81
C SER A 98 1.92 -26.46 -11.66
N GLN A 99 2.15 -26.14 -12.94
CA GLN A 99 3.00 -26.97 -13.82
C GLN A 99 4.46 -27.07 -13.32
N HIS A 100 4.94 -26.10 -12.54
CA HIS A 100 6.31 -26.06 -12.04
C HIS A 100 6.45 -26.51 -10.58
N THR A 101 5.34 -26.54 -9.83
CA THR A 101 5.33 -26.75 -8.38
C THR A 101 4.41 -27.88 -7.93
N GLY A 102 3.54 -28.38 -8.80
CA GLY A 102 2.50 -29.37 -8.47
C GLY A 102 1.35 -28.82 -7.63
N LYS A 103 1.33 -27.52 -7.29
CA LYS A 103 0.29 -26.88 -6.47
C LYS A 103 -0.25 -25.64 -7.17
N ALA A 104 -1.56 -25.61 -7.40
CA ALA A 104 -2.24 -24.43 -7.93
C ALA A 104 -2.27 -23.30 -6.87
N PRO A 105 -2.03 -22.04 -7.26
CA PRO A 105 -2.11 -20.92 -6.35
C PRO A 105 -3.56 -20.69 -5.91
N ARG A 106 -3.77 -20.44 -4.62
CA ARG A 106 -5.09 -20.05 -4.06
C ARG A 106 -5.15 -18.58 -3.62
N ILE A 107 -4.03 -17.87 -3.78
CA ILE A 107 -3.86 -16.47 -3.39
C ILE A 107 -3.40 -15.69 -4.63
N ILE A 108 -4.01 -14.53 -4.83
CA ILE A 108 -3.47 -13.49 -5.70
C ILE A 108 -2.96 -12.31 -4.85
N VAL A 109 -1.74 -11.90 -5.09
CA VAL A 109 -1.26 -10.59 -4.66
C VAL A 109 -1.54 -9.64 -5.81
N TRP A 110 -2.31 -8.58 -5.59
CA TRP A 110 -2.71 -7.69 -6.68
C TRP A 110 -1.55 -6.78 -7.09
N PRO A 111 -1.17 -6.71 -8.38
CA PRO A 111 -0.20 -5.72 -8.87
C PRO A 111 -0.56 -4.31 -8.39
N TYR A 112 0.44 -3.59 -7.86
CA TYR A 112 0.28 -2.25 -7.28
C TYR A 112 -0.76 -2.17 -6.13
N GLY A 113 -1.21 -3.31 -5.59
CA GLY A 113 -2.26 -3.38 -4.58
C GLY A 113 -3.66 -3.01 -5.09
N ARG A 114 -3.89 -3.02 -6.41
CA ARG A 114 -5.15 -2.57 -7.04
C ARG A 114 -5.92 -3.73 -7.67
N SER A 115 -7.22 -3.79 -7.37
CA SER A 115 -8.16 -4.70 -8.01
C SER A 115 -9.52 -4.01 -8.16
N ASN A 116 -10.40 -4.59 -8.98
CA ASN A 116 -11.81 -4.23 -9.08
C ASN A 116 -12.66 -5.51 -8.98
N LEU A 117 -13.98 -5.35 -8.91
CA LEU A 117 -14.89 -6.48 -8.73
C LEU A 117 -14.76 -7.53 -9.85
N ALA A 118 -14.63 -7.11 -11.11
CA ALA A 118 -14.47 -8.03 -12.24
C ALA A 118 -13.19 -8.89 -12.12
N ALA A 119 -12.06 -8.29 -11.78
CA ALA A 119 -10.81 -9.02 -11.55
C ALA A 119 -10.91 -9.98 -10.35
N GLN A 120 -11.53 -9.54 -9.26
CA GLN A 120 -11.76 -10.38 -8.07
C GLN A 120 -12.62 -11.60 -8.38
N GLU A 121 -13.71 -11.42 -9.12
CA GLU A 121 -14.59 -12.52 -9.53
C GLU A 121 -13.90 -13.50 -10.49
N VAL A 122 -13.11 -13.00 -11.45
CA VAL A 122 -12.33 -13.84 -12.35
C VAL A 122 -11.29 -14.64 -11.57
N ALA A 123 -10.53 -14.01 -10.67
CA ALA A 123 -9.54 -14.70 -9.84
C ALA A 123 -10.19 -15.77 -8.96
N ALA A 124 -11.33 -15.49 -8.33
CA ALA A 124 -12.07 -16.47 -7.54
C ALA A 124 -12.51 -17.68 -8.37
N ARG A 125 -13.02 -17.46 -9.60
CA ARG A 125 -13.39 -18.55 -10.53
C ARG A 125 -12.19 -19.38 -11.00
N LEU A 126 -10.99 -18.80 -11.00
CA LEU A 126 -9.73 -19.48 -11.30
C LEU A 126 -9.07 -20.12 -10.07
N GLY A 127 -9.77 -20.19 -8.93
CA GLY A 127 -9.28 -20.85 -7.72
C GLY A 127 -8.48 -19.95 -6.77
N MET A 128 -8.44 -18.64 -7.01
CA MET A 128 -7.74 -17.64 -6.18
C MET A 128 -8.71 -16.70 -5.44
N PRO A 129 -9.49 -17.15 -4.45
CA PRO A 129 -10.47 -16.33 -3.73
C PRO A 129 -9.85 -15.39 -2.68
N ILE A 130 -8.56 -15.55 -2.36
CA ILE A 130 -7.84 -14.70 -1.41
C ILE A 130 -7.01 -13.70 -2.22
N GLY A 131 -7.27 -12.41 -2.02
CA GLY A 131 -6.61 -11.32 -2.71
C GLY A 131 -5.93 -10.37 -1.74
N LEU A 132 -4.63 -10.11 -1.92
CA LEU A 132 -3.87 -9.19 -1.08
C LEU A 132 -3.68 -7.85 -1.78
N THR A 133 -4.15 -6.78 -1.15
CA THR A 133 -4.05 -5.40 -1.64
C THR A 133 -2.93 -4.64 -0.90
N LEU A 134 -2.85 -3.34 -1.15
CA LEU A 134 -2.09 -2.36 -0.37
C LEU A 134 -3.04 -1.30 0.21
N VAL A 135 -4.31 -1.66 0.43
CA VAL A 135 -5.25 -0.81 1.17
C VAL A 135 -4.82 -0.79 2.62
N ASP A 136 -4.82 0.40 3.21
CA ASP A 136 -4.45 0.59 4.59
C ASP A 136 -5.46 0.01 5.60
N GLY A 137 -4.95 -0.33 6.78
CA GLY A 137 -5.73 -0.78 7.93
C GLY A 137 -5.57 -2.26 8.26
N PHE A 138 -6.41 -2.74 9.16
CA PHE A 138 -6.35 -4.11 9.67
C PHE A 138 -7.36 -5.02 8.98
N ASN A 139 -7.01 -6.30 8.92
CA ASN A 139 -7.95 -7.37 8.57
C ASN A 139 -8.58 -7.89 9.86
N ASP A 140 -9.90 -8.05 9.85
CA ASP A 140 -10.67 -8.74 10.86
C ASP A 140 -11.55 -9.83 10.22
N ALA A 141 -12.35 -10.52 11.02
CA ALA A 141 -13.23 -11.60 10.55
C ALA A 141 -14.29 -11.14 9.53
N THR A 142 -14.56 -9.84 9.42
CA THR A 142 -15.52 -9.25 8.48
C THR A 142 -14.87 -8.77 7.19
N THR A 143 -13.54 -8.70 7.15
CA THR A 143 -12.81 -8.20 5.99
C THR A 143 -12.90 -9.20 4.83
N PRO A 144 -13.43 -8.81 3.66
CA PRO A 144 -13.57 -9.73 2.53
C PRO A 144 -12.20 -10.26 2.09
N THR A 145 -12.09 -11.58 1.91
CA THR A 145 -10.82 -12.25 1.60
C THR A 145 -10.21 -11.82 0.27
N ALA A 146 -11.04 -11.38 -0.69
CA ALA A 146 -10.60 -10.91 -2.01
C ALA A 146 -9.79 -9.60 -1.95
N VAL A 147 -9.82 -8.88 -0.82
CA VAL A 147 -9.19 -7.56 -0.65
C VAL A 147 -8.48 -7.40 0.70
N TRP A 148 -7.91 -8.47 1.24
CA TRP A 148 -7.12 -8.39 2.46
C TRP A 148 -6.02 -7.33 2.36
N LYS A 149 -5.92 -6.53 3.41
CA LYS A 149 -5.07 -5.36 3.55
C LYS A 149 -3.65 -5.76 3.92
N ARG A 150 -2.68 -4.96 3.50
CA ARG A 150 -1.26 -5.13 3.86
C ARG A 150 -0.61 -3.77 4.04
N GLN A 151 0.31 -3.69 4.98
CA GLN A 151 1.21 -2.55 5.12
C GLN A 151 2.32 -2.63 4.07
N LEU A 152 2.51 -1.54 3.33
CA LEU A 152 3.62 -1.41 2.38
C LEU A 152 4.88 -0.96 3.12
N ILE A 153 5.97 -1.70 2.94
CA ILE A 153 7.28 -1.31 3.47
C ILE A 153 8.05 -0.63 2.33
N GLU A 154 8.40 0.64 2.49
CA GLU A 154 9.05 1.46 1.46
C GLU A 154 10.42 1.98 1.90
N ASN A 155 11.31 2.25 0.94
CA ASN A 155 12.54 3.03 1.11
C ASN A 155 13.51 2.55 2.20
N SER A 156 13.49 1.25 2.54
CA SER A 156 14.35 0.66 3.58
C SER A 156 14.29 1.46 4.90
N PRO A 157 13.14 1.42 5.62
CA PRO A 157 12.92 2.31 6.75
C PRO A 157 13.91 2.01 7.88
N THR A 158 14.15 3.01 8.73
CA THR A 158 14.85 2.76 10.01
C THR A 158 14.02 1.80 10.87
N LEU A 159 14.67 1.10 11.81
CA LEU A 159 13.96 0.23 12.74
C LEU A 159 12.86 0.98 13.51
N GLN A 160 13.12 2.25 13.87
CA GLN A 160 12.12 3.09 14.51
C GLN A 160 10.93 3.38 13.59
N ALA A 161 11.17 3.81 12.35
CA ALA A 161 10.09 4.09 11.39
C ALA A 161 9.27 2.83 11.08
N PHE A 162 9.93 1.66 10.99
CA PHE A 162 9.25 0.38 10.86
C PHE A 162 8.41 0.02 12.08
N ALA A 163 8.95 0.18 13.30
CA ALA A 163 8.21 -0.06 14.53
C ALA A 163 7.02 0.89 14.68
N GLU A 164 7.16 2.15 14.26
CA GLU A 164 6.07 3.13 14.22
C GLU A 164 4.99 2.71 13.24
N MET A 165 5.35 2.30 12.01
CA MET A 165 4.43 1.76 11.01
C MET A 165 3.59 0.59 11.55
N LEU A 166 4.20 -0.35 12.28
CA LEU A 166 3.49 -1.49 12.89
C LEU A 166 2.59 -1.10 14.06
N ARG A 167 2.96 -0.04 14.80
CA ARG A 167 2.21 0.45 15.96
C ARG A 167 1.03 1.34 15.60
N VAL A 168 0.94 1.82 14.35
CA VAL A 168 -0.16 2.67 13.91
C VAL A 168 -1.48 1.92 14.11
N THR A 169 -2.14 2.21 15.23
CA THR A 169 -3.57 1.98 15.41
C THR A 169 -4.25 3.12 14.69
N TRP A 170 -4.68 2.86 13.47
CA TRP A 170 -5.31 3.85 12.60
C TRP A 170 -6.55 4.46 13.28
N ALA A 171 -6.39 5.55 14.03
CA ALA A 171 -7.40 6.59 13.99
C ALA A 171 -7.35 7.15 12.56
N PRO A 172 -8.47 7.30 11.85
CA PRO A 172 -8.44 7.83 10.50
C PRO A 172 -7.69 9.16 10.52
N ASN A 173 -6.63 9.26 9.70
CA ASN A 173 -5.95 10.53 9.50
C ASN A 173 -7.01 11.60 9.22
N PRO A 174 -6.92 12.81 9.81
CA PRO A 174 -7.88 13.86 9.54
C PRO A 174 -7.90 14.10 8.03
N GLY A 175 -9.03 13.75 7.41
CA GLY A 175 -9.21 13.89 5.98
C GLY A 175 -9.14 15.36 5.60
N ARG A 176 -8.28 15.69 4.63
CA ARG A 176 -8.25 17.02 4.01
C ARG A 176 -8.79 16.89 2.60
N SER A 177 -9.95 17.48 2.35
CA SER A 177 -10.58 17.48 1.02
C SER A 177 -10.36 18.81 0.31
N VAL A 178 -10.11 18.76 -0.99
CA VAL A 178 -10.09 19.92 -1.89
C VAL A 178 -11.06 19.63 -3.03
N GLN A 179 -11.95 20.58 -3.33
CA GLN A 179 -12.80 20.49 -4.52
C GLN A 179 -12.01 20.98 -5.73
N VAL A 180 -11.93 20.16 -6.76
CA VAL A 180 -11.36 20.53 -8.06
C VAL A 180 -12.49 20.54 -9.08
N ASP A 181 -12.70 21.68 -9.73
CA ASP A 181 -13.65 21.81 -10.84
C ASP A 181 -12.87 21.67 -12.17
N PRO A 182 -13.12 20.63 -12.97
CA PRO A 182 -12.50 20.48 -14.28
C PRO A 182 -13.08 21.41 -15.36
N ALA A 183 -13.97 22.36 -15.00
CA ALA A 183 -14.53 23.34 -15.92
C ALA A 183 -13.43 24.01 -16.78
N PRO A 184 -13.71 24.28 -18.07
CA PRO A 184 -12.80 25.06 -18.90
C PRO A 184 -12.64 26.45 -18.25
N GLY A 185 -11.44 27.03 -18.36
CA GLY A 185 -11.10 28.36 -17.84
C GLY A 185 -12.11 29.46 -18.19
N PRO A 186 -11.95 30.67 -17.64
CA PRO A 186 -13.03 31.63 -17.43
C PRO A 186 -13.85 31.84 -18.71
N ARG A 187 -15.15 31.56 -18.63
CA ARG A 187 -16.12 31.86 -19.68
C ARG A 187 -16.01 33.35 -20.01
N ARG A 188 -15.41 33.69 -21.16
CA ARG A 188 -15.50 35.03 -21.72
C ARG A 188 -16.98 35.35 -21.96
N GLY A 189 -17.47 36.41 -21.34
CA GLY A 189 -18.67 37.14 -21.75
C GLY A 189 -20.02 36.47 -21.46
N ARG A 190 -20.49 36.61 -20.22
CA ARG A 190 -21.90 36.98 -19.99
C ARG A 190 -21.92 38.03 -18.89
N THR A 191 -22.24 39.25 -19.27
CA THR A 191 -22.63 40.31 -18.35
C THR A 191 -23.76 39.76 -17.50
N VAL A 192 -23.49 39.51 -16.21
CA VAL A 192 -24.56 39.29 -15.25
C VAL A 192 -25.22 40.65 -15.08
N ALA A 193 -26.39 40.82 -15.69
CA ALA A 193 -27.30 41.87 -15.28
C ALA A 193 -27.65 41.59 -13.82
N ASP A 194 -27.32 42.56 -12.96
CA ASP A 194 -27.61 42.58 -11.54
C ASP A 194 -29.13 42.40 -11.32
N PRO A 195 -29.61 41.28 -10.73
CA PRO A 195 -30.99 41.22 -10.31
C PRO A 195 -31.08 41.97 -8.98
N ARG A 196 -31.69 43.16 -9.02
CA ARG A 196 -32.14 43.86 -7.80
C ARG A 196 -32.78 42.85 -6.84
N PRO A 197 -32.43 42.86 -5.54
CA PRO A 197 -33.06 41.97 -4.59
C PRO A 197 -34.57 42.31 -4.50
N PRO A 198 -35.47 41.32 -4.51
CA PRO A 198 -36.86 41.56 -4.17
C PRO A 198 -36.94 41.90 -2.68
N ALA A 199 -37.76 42.90 -2.38
CA ALA A 199 -38.06 43.36 -1.03
C ALA A 199 -38.67 42.22 -0.18
N ASP A 200 -38.16 42.12 1.04
CA ASP A 200 -38.77 41.59 2.26
C ASP A 200 -39.90 40.57 2.11
N THR A 201 -39.58 39.31 2.38
CA THR A 201 -40.53 38.39 3.03
C THR A 201 -39.77 37.25 3.72
N GLU A 202 -39.72 37.30 5.05
CA GLU A 202 -39.36 36.15 5.90
C GLU A 202 -40.29 34.95 5.61
N PRO A 203 -39.77 33.72 5.68
CA PRO A 203 -40.56 32.60 6.16
C PRO A 203 -39.94 31.95 7.41
N GLN A 204 -40.76 31.93 8.44
CA GLN A 204 -40.53 31.50 9.83
C GLN A 204 -40.24 30.00 10.00
N HIS A 205 -39.18 29.47 9.38
CA HIS A 205 -38.81 28.05 9.54
C HIS A 205 -37.46 27.79 10.25
N CYS A 206 -36.63 28.81 10.45
CA CYS A 206 -35.32 28.64 11.09
C CYS A 206 -35.34 28.74 12.63
N LEU A 207 -36.48 29.09 13.25
CA LEU A 207 -36.58 29.33 14.70
C LEU A 207 -37.07 28.12 15.53
N ARG A 208 -37.39 26.97 14.93
CA ARG A 208 -37.77 25.76 15.68
C ARG A 208 -36.62 24.80 16.00
N GLN A 209 -35.49 24.85 15.28
CA GLN A 209 -34.35 23.96 15.55
C GLN A 209 -33.35 24.53 16.58
N ALA A 210 -33.34 25.84 16.82
CA ALA A 210 -32.45 26.47 17.80
C ALA A 210 -32.88 26.28 19.27
N ARG A 211 -34.10 25.80 19.54
CA ARG A 211 -34.60 25.57 20.92
C ARG A 211 -34.31 24.18 21.49
N HIS A 212 -33.72 23.27 20.70
CA HIS A 212 -33.41 21.90 21.16
C HIS A 212 -31.93 21.67 21.54
N ARG A 213 -31.03 22.62 21.24
CA ARG A 213 -29.59 22.53 21.58
C ARG A 213 -29.16 23.32 22.81
N ALA A 214 -30.08 24.03 23.48
CA ALA A 214 -29.79 24.83 24.67
C ALA A 214 -30.31 24.20 25.98
N ARG A 215 -30.22 22.86 26.13
CA ARG A 215 -30.67 22.16 27.35
C ARG A 215 -29.73 21.05 27.84
N TRP A 216 -28.45 21.07 27.45
CA TRP A 216 -27.42 20.12 27.92
C TRP A 216 -26.09 20.79 28.29
N ALA A 217 -26.13 22.04 28.75
CA ALA A 217 -24.95 22.74 29.24
C ALA A 217 -25.31 23.64 30.43
N ARG A 218 -25.64 23.04 31.59
CA ARG A 218 -25.57 23.70 32.91
C ARG A 218 -25.30 22.66 34.02
N ASN A 219 -24.37 23.04 34.91
CA ASN A 219 -23.95 22.44 36.19
C ASN A 219 -22.84 21.36 36.06
N ASP A 220 -21.65 21.45 36.69
CA ASP A 220 -21.10 22.32 37.76
C ASP A 220 -19.54 22.37 37.68
N PRO A 221 -18.85 23.27 38.42
CA PRO A 221 -17.46 23.68 38.16
C PRO A 221 -16.40 22.84 38.91
N VAL A 222 -15.18 22.78 38.36
CA VAL A 222 -13.97 22.27 39.04
C VAL A 222 -12.97 23.43 39.20
N PRO A 223 -12.36 23.65 40.38
CA PRO A 223 -11.65 24.88 40.70
C PRO A 223 -10.22 24.95 40.15
N ASP A 224 -9.79 26.19 39.97
CA ASP A 224 -8.45 26.65 39.62
C ASP A 224 -7.44 26.35 40.74
N GLN A 225 -6.29 25.77 40.38
CA GLN A 225 -5.09 25.79 41.20
C GLN A 225 -3.88 26.09 40.30
N THR A 226 -3.55 27.37 40.22
CA THR A 226 -2.19 27.82 39.95
C THR A 226 -1.45 28.09 41.26
N ALA A 227 -0.13 27.82 41.22
CA ALA A 227 0.91 28.21 42.18
C ALA A 227 1.28 27.22 43.30
N ALA A 228 2.21 26.31 42.98
CA ALA A 228 3.29 25.98 43.92
C ALA A 228 4.57 25.57 43.16
N GLY A 229 5.62 26.39 43.25
CA GLY A 229 7.01 25.91 43.15
C GLY A 229 7.89 26.55 42.08
N ARG A 230 8.60 27.61 42.46
CA ARG A 230 9.68 28.26 41.72
C ARG A 230 10.99 27.44 41.80
N ARG A 231 11.75 27.49 40.69
CA ARG A 231 13.23 27.56 40.56
C ARG A 231 14.08 26.40 41.16
N ARG A 232 14.94 25.81 40.31
CA ARG A 232 16.36 26.21 40.14
C ARG A 232 17.02 25.45 38.99
N GLN A 233 17.74 26.20 38.15
CA GLN A 233 18.77 25.73 37.23
C GLN A 233 20.08 25.46 38.00
N ALA A 234 20.89 24.51 37.54
CA ALA A 234 22.33 24.64 37.19
C ALA A 234 23.05 23.27 37.14
N GLU A 235 23.87 23.09 36.11
CA GLU A 235 24.82 22.00 35.81
C GLU A 235 26.06 21.98 36.77
N PRO A 236 27.22 21.37 36.42
CA PRO A 236 27.55 19.94 36.36
C PRO A 236 28.79 19.60 37.23
N HIS A 237 29.05 18.31 37.51
CA HIS A 237 30.37 17.87 38.00
C HIS A 237 30.85 16.59 37.32
N ARG A 238 31.99 16.71 36.62
CA ARG A 238 32.95 15.64 36.31
C ARG A 238 33.89 15.45 37.49
N LEU A 239 34.33 14.20 37.70
CA LEU A 239 35.64 13.68 38.17
C LEU A 239 35.38 12.23 38.64
N ALA A 240 36.26 11.22 38.59
CA ALA A 240 37.50 10.89 37.89
C ALA A 240 37.79 9.41 38.28
N ASP A 241 38.55 8.72 37.44
CA ASP A 241 39.45 7.59 37.72
C ASP A 241 39.00 6.35 38.52
N ARG A 242 39.13 5.19 37.87
CA ARG A 242 39.94 4.06 38.38
C ARG A 242 40.26 3.03 37.29
N ALA A 243 41.56 2.75 37.15
CA ALA A 243 42.15 1.71 36.30
C ALA A 243 42.02 0.30 36.90
N PRO A 244 42.14 -0.78 36.10
CA PRO A 244 42.46 -2.11 36.60
C PRO A 244 43.97 -2.43 36.51
N GLY A 245 44.47 -3.10 37.55
CA GLY A 245 45.87 -3.49 37.72
C GLY A 245 46.32 -4.70 36.91
N ARG A 246 47.65 -4.78 36.71
CA ARG A 246 48.42 -5.86 36.07
C ARG A 246 48.79 -6.98 37.06
N ARG A 247 48.96 -8.21 36.52
CA ARG A 247 50.07 -9.20 36.70
C ARG A 247 49.53 -10.56 36.22
N ALA A 248 50.22 -11.50 35.57
CA ALA A 248 51.55 -11.75 34.98
C ALA A 248 51.27 -12.88 33.93
N GLY A 249 51.84 -13.02 32.73
CA GLY A 249 53.25 -13.06 32.36
C GLY A 249 53.83 -14.47 32.52
N VAL A 250 53.79 -15.35 31.49
CA VAL A 250 54.86 -16.30 31.07
C VAL A 250 54.67 -16.71 29.58
N HIS A 251 55.82 -16.85 28.91
CA HIS A 251 56.14 -17.03 27.49
C HIS A 251 55.76 -18.37 26.79
N ARG A 252 55.34 -18.28 25.51
CA ARG A 252 55.83 -18.85 24.21
C ARG A 252 56.75 -20.11 24.18
N PRO A 253 56.92 -20.86 23.04
CA PRO A 253 56.58 -20.55 21.63
C PRO A 253 55.98 -21.70 20.77
N ALA A 254 55.85 -21.38 19.47
CA ALA A 254 55.24 -22.09 18.34
C ALA A 254 56.05 -23.24 17.72
N CYS A 255 55.39 -24.04 16.86
CA CYS A 255 55.98 -24.63 15.64
C CYS A 255 54.90 -24.82 14.54
N HIS A 256 55.20 -24.33 13.34
CA HIS A 256 54.67 -24.82 12.05
C HIS A 256 55.28 -26.19 11.75
N LEU A 257 54.56 -27.03 10.99
CA LEU A 257 55.10 -27.75 9.82
C LEU A 257 53.99 -28.40 9.00
N ALA A 258 54.23 -28.41 7.70
CA ALA A 258 53.41 -28.91 6.62
C ALA A 258 53.30 -30.44 6.58
N GLY A 259 52.27 -30.90 5.86
CA GLY A 259 52.08 -32.24 5.33
C GLY A 259 50.98 -32.19 4.28
#